data_AF-A0A8J3IM65-F1
#
_entry.id   AF-A0A8J3IM65-F1
#
_cell.length_a   1.000
_cell.length_b   1.000
_cell.length_c   1.000
_cell.angle_alpha   90.00
_cell.angle_beta   90.00
_cell.angle_gamma   90.00
#
_symmetry.space_group_name_H-M   'P 1'
#
loop_
_entity.id
_entity.type
_entity.pdbx_description
1 polymer ?
#
loop_
_entity_poly.entity_id
_entity_poly.type
_entity_poly.pdbx_seq_one_letter_code
_entity_poly.pdbx_strand_id
1 'polypeptide(L)'
;MKRPREAVPNHLLRTAREIHGWTQEELAEKIGTTSVTISRWESGVTVPSRYFRKKLSVLYDQSIQALGLLPEEGIGSPRSASSPSASASPAQSKRASLPRSETCFLFNEPLPEPDELYGRKRERDTLLNRTYRKASTSVVGPRRIGKTWLVDYLRLVAPHELGSRFLTGYLDATMPSCKTVKGFVGEVLEVLALPATGNSDLVMLEKGLKKLKTSNTVPVLCIDEFEGLGDRKEFTLDFFRGLRAMTHGYGLVLITISRQPLSLVVGKDVETSGFFNIFEQVTLEPFTYEEAADFIQEKSKQANFTEQECQCLWKYGEESEQEWPALRLQLVGKMLMEERGLRGDGAKYWQRFEQRLEEIYKEVVF
;
A
#
# COMPACT_ATOMS: atom_id res chain seq x y z
N MET A 1 -5.88 -34.62 9.44
CA MET A 1 -7.09 -33.83 9.73
C MET A 1 -6.98 -33.26 11.14
N LYS A 2 -6.78 -31.94 11.31
CA LYS A 2 -6.88 -31.26 12.62
C LYS A 2 -8.26 -30.61 12.70
N ARG A 3 -9.01 -30.88 13.78
CA ARG A 3 -10.34 -30.30 14.04
C ARG A 3 -10.22 -28.77 14.23
N PRO A 4 -11.21 -27.96 13.80
CA PRO A 4 -11.21 -26.52 14.04
C PRO A 4 -11.35 -26.27 15.56
N ARG A 5 -10.56 -25.33 16.10
CA ARG A 5 -10.81 -24.80 17.45
C ARG A 5 -12.20 -24.16 17.45
N GLU A 6 -13.07 -24.59 18.36
CA GLU A 6 -14.40 -24.00 18.53
C GLU A 6 -14.24 -22.50 18.87
N ALA A 7 -14.95 -21.65 18.13
CA ALA A 7 -14.95 -20.21 18.34
C ALA A 7 -15.64 -19.89 19.68
N VAL A 8 -14.97 -19.15 20.55
CA VAL A 8 -15.54 -18.69 21.84
C VAL A 8 -16.38 -17.45 21.57
N PRO A 9 -17.71 -17.47 21.79
CA PRO A 9 -18.57 -16.32 21.53
C PRO A 9 -18.17 -15.10 22.38
N ASN A 10 -18.14 -13.92 21.77
CA ASN A 10 -17.84 -12.67 22.47
C ASN A 10 -19.12 -12.08 23.07
N HIS A 11 -19.48 -12.57 24.26
CA HIS A 11 -20.64 -12.11 25.01
C HIS A 11 -20.55 -10.63 25.43
N LEU A 12 -19.35 -10.09 25.61
CA LEU A 12 -19.13 -8.70 26.07
C LEU A 12 -19.53 -7.67 25.01
N LEU A 13 -19.12 -7.89 23.75
CA LEU A 13 -19.53 -7.04 22.63
C LEU A 13 -21.05 -7.07 22.40
N ARG A 14 -21.65 -8.27 22.51
CA ARG A 14 -23.10 -8.45 22.37
C ARG A 14 -23.87 -7.73 23.48
N THR A 15 -23.43 -7.86 24.73
CA THR A 15 -24.05 -7.17 25.87
C THR A 15 -23.92 -5.64 25.74
N ALA A 16 -22.77 -5.12 25.30
CA ALA A 16 -22.61 -3.69 25.06
C ALA A 16 -23.59 -3.14 24.01
N ARG A 17 -23.84 -3.91 22.93
CA ARG A 17 -24.85 -3.58 21.91
C ARG A 17 -26.27 -3.61 22.47
N GLU A 18 -26.63 -4.65 23.22
CA GLU A 18 -27.98 -4.84 23.78
C GLU A 18 -28.31 -3.78 24.84
N ILE A 19 -27.34 -3.36 25.66
CA ILE A 19 -27.50 -2.26 26.64
C ILE A 19 -27.84 -0.93 25.95
N HIS A 20 -27.27 -0.69 24.77
CA HIS A 20 -27.55 0.51 23.97
C HIS A 20 -28.83 0.39 23.12
N GLY A 21 -29.53 -0.75 23.17
CA GLY A 21 -30.78 -0.99 22.45
C GLY A 21 -30.63 -1.12 20.93
N TRP A 22 -29.42 -1.42 20.43
CA TRP A 22 -29.16 -1.48 18.98
C TRP A 22 -29.27 -2.89 18.42
N THR A 23 -29.74 -2.99 17.18
CA THR A 23 -29.64 -4.18 16.32
C THR A 23 -28.23 -4.32 15.75
N GLN A 24 -27.89 -5.50 15.19
CA GLN A 24 -26.58 -5.71 14.54
C GLN A 24 -26.42 -4.85 13.29
N GLU A 25 -27.49 -4.59 12.52
CA GLU A 25 -27.49 -3.60 11.42
C GLU A 25 -27.15 -2.19 11.90
N GLU A 26 -27.78 -1.70 12.97
CA GLU A 26 -27.55 -0.33 13.46
C GLU A 26 -26.13 -0.12 13.99
N LEU A 27 -25.55 -1.12 14.67
CA LEU A 27 -24.14 -1.08 15.06
C LEU A 27 -23.22 -1.07 13.83
N ALA A 28 -23.55 -1.87 12.80
CA ALA A 28 -22.78 -1.94 11.58
C ALA A 28 -22.74 -0.59 10.84
N GLU A 29 -23.88 0.10 10.73
CA GLU A 29 -23.94 1.45 10.15
C GLU A 29 -23.10 2.45 10.96
N LYS A 30 -23.22 2.44 12.30
CA LYS A 30 -22.50 3.39 13.17
C LYS A 30 -20.98 3.30 13.06
N ILE A 31 -20.44 2.11 12.79
CA ILE A 31 -18.98 1.92 12.63
C ILE A 31 -18.55 1.70 11.17
N GLY A 32 -19.47 1.78 10.21
CA GLY A 32 -19.18 1.62 8.78
C GLY A 32 -18.70 0.21 8.40
N THR A 33 -19.46 -0.81 8.79
CA THR A 33 -19.26 -2.22 8.42
C THR A 33 -20.60 -2.88 8.02
N THR A 34 -20.68 -4.21 7.98
CA THR A 34 -21.91 -4.97 7.70
C THR A 34 -22.40 -5.76 8.91
N SER A 35 -23.71 -6.02 9.01
CA SER A 35 -24.30 -6.81 10.11
C SER A 35 -23.74 -8.24 10.19
N VAL A 36 -23.38 -8.84 9.05
CA VAL A 36 -22.67 -10.13 8.98
C VAL A 36 -21.31 -10.07 9.66
N THR A 37 -20.59 -8.97 9.50
CA THR A 37 -19.29 -8.76 10.17
C THR A 37 -19.46 -8.65 11.69
N ILE A 38 -20.49 -7.92 12.15
CA ILE A 38 -20.83 -7.82 13.59
C ILE A 38 -21.19 -9.20 14.16
N SER A 39 -22.04 -9.96 13.46
CA SER A 39 -22.46 -11.30 13.86
C SER A 39 -21.26 -12.25 14.02
N ARG A 40 -20.27 -12.18 13.11
CA ARG A 40 -19.02 -12.96 13.20
C ARG A 40 -18.12 -12.55 14.37
N TRP A 41 -18.20 -11.30 14.82
CA TRP A 41 -17.47 -10.84 16.02
C TRP A 41 -18.16 -11.28 17.30
N GLU A 42 -19.49 -11.14 17.38
CA GLU A 42 -20.29 -11.58 18.54
C GLU A 42 -20.24 -13.10 18.73
N SER A 43 -20.16 -13.87 17.64
CA SER A 43 -20.00 -15.34 17.68
C SER A 43 -18.54 -15.80 17.84
N GLY A 44 -17.56 -14.88 17.87
CA GLY A 44 -16.14 -15.22 18.04
C GLY A 44 -15.48 -15.87 16.83
N VAL A 45 -16.16 -15.94 15.69
CA VAL A 45 -15.65 -16.55 14.44
C VAL A 45 -14.48 -15.74 13.86
N THR A 46 -14.53 -14.41 14.03
CA THR A 46 -13.45 -13.50 13.65
C THR A 46 -13.30 -12.42 14.71
N VAL A 47 -12.09 -11.90 14.89
CA VAL A 47 -11.86 -10.75 15.78
C VAL A 47 -11.81 -9.47 14.92
N PRO A 48 -12.46 -8.36 15.33
CA PRO A 48 -12.40 -7.10 14.61
C PRO A 48 -10.95 -6.64 14.39
N SER A 49 -10.68 -6.01 13.25
CA SER A 49 -9.39 -5.37 12.97
C SER A 49 -9.14 -4.18 13.92
N ARG A 50 -7.89 -3.71 14.06
CA ARG A 50 -7.57 -2.56 14.92
C ARG A 50 -8.40 -1.31 14.58
N TYR A 51 -8.70 -1.06 13.31
CA TYR A 51 -9.61 0.00 12.86
C TYR A 51 -11.00 -0.11 13.52
N PHE A 52 -11.61 -1.30 13.46
CA PHE A 52 -12.92 -1.53 14.07
C PHE A 52 -12.85 -1.60 15.59
N ARG A 53 -11.74 -2.05 16.19
CA ARG A 53 -11.54 -1.96 17.64
C ARG A 53 -11.47 -0.52 18.11
N LYS A 54 -10.77 0.37 17.38
CA LYS A 54 -10.72 1.81 17.68
C LYS A 54 -12.09 2.45 17.53
N LYS A 55 -12.82 2.13 16.46
CA LYS A 55 -14.21 2.60 16.28
C LYS A 55 -15.16 2.12 17.37
N LEU A 56 -15.08 0.84 17.76
CA LEU A 56 -15.89 0.27 18.83
C LEU A 56 -15.53 0.87 20.19
N SER A 57 -14.24 1.08 20.46
CA SER A 57 -13.77 1.71 21.69
C SER A 57 -14.27 3.16 21.81
N VAL A 58 -14.20 3.93 20.72
CA VAL A 58 -14.75 5.30 20.67
C VAL A 58 -16.28 5.30 20.76
N LEU A 59 -16.95 4.35 20.11
CA LEU A 59 -18.42 4.29 20.09
C LEU A 59 -19.02 3.94 21.46
N TYR A 60 -18.36 3.04 22.20
CA TYR A 60 -18.83 2.58 23.51
C TYR A 60 -18.16 3.27 24.70
N ASP A 61 -17.18 4.14 24.45
CA ASP A 61 -16.31 4.75 25.47
C ASP A 61 -15.72 3.71 26.44
N GLN A 62 -15.35 2.55 25.89
CA GLN A 62 -14.86 1.39 26.63
C GLN A 62 -13.54 0.88 26.05
N SER A 63 -12.71 0.30 26.92
CA SER A 63 -11.46 -0.31 26.48
C SER A 63 -11.71 -1.57 25.65
N ILE A 64 -10.75 -1.88 24.77
CA ILE A 64 -10.80 -3.06 23.89
C ILE A 64 -10.83 -4.36 24.73
N GLN A 65 -10.23 -4.35 25.92
CA GLN A 65 -10.32 -5.42 26.92
C GLN A 65 -11.76 -5.58 27.46
N ALA A 66 -12.43 -4.48 27.81
CA ALA A 66 -13.79 -4.49 28.35
C ALA A 66 -14.83 -5.00 27.33
N LEU A 67 -14.54 -4.86 26.03
CA LEU A 67 -15.35 -5.40 24.93
C LEU A 67 -14.99 -6.85 24.53
N GLY A 68 -14.07 -7.51 25.25
CA GLY A 68 -13.69 -8.91 24.99
C GLY A 68 -12.86 -9.13 23.71
N LEU A 69 -12.09 -8.13 23.28
CA LEU A 69 -11.43 -8.12 21.96
C LEU A 69 -9.92 -8.44 21.97
N LEU A 70 -9.41 -9.03 23.06
CA LEU A 70 -8.02 -9.52 23.18
C LEU A 70 -7.99 -10.98 23.65
N PRO A 71 -7.09 -11.83 23.12
CA PRO A 71 -6.79 -13.12 23.73
C PRO A 71 -5.96 -12.89 25.00
N GLU A 72 -6.29 -13.57 26.10
CA GLU A 72 -5.41 -13.60 27.28
C GLU A 72 -4.12 -14.35 26.95
N GLU A 73 -2.98 -13.66 26.93
CA GLU A 73 -1.66 -14.29 26.83
C GLU A 73 -1.08 -14.59 28.22
N GLY A 74 -0.76 -15.86 28.44
CA GLY A 74 -0.07 -16.36 29.63
C GLY A 74 1.42 -16.03 29.62
N ILE A 75 1.88 -15.54 30.78
CA ILE A 75 3.25 -15.15 31.10
C ILE A 75 4.18 -16.38 31.26
N GLY A 76 5.41 -16.32 30.73
CA GLY A 76 6.44 -17.31 31.05
C GLY A 76 7.83 -17.14 30.38
N SER A 77 8.64 -16.18 30.85
CA SER A 77 10.07 -16.24 31.31
C SER A 77 11.19 -17.07 30.58
N PRO A 78 12.51 -16.79 30.82
CA PRO A 78 13.48 -16.46 29.76
C PRO A 78 14.83 -17.24 29.79
N ARG A 79 15.78 -16.80 28.93
CA ARG A 79 17.27 -16.99 28.89
C ARG A 79 17.77 -18.11 27.95
N SER A 80 18.77 -17.90 27.09
CA SER A 80 20.17 -17.68 27.46
C SER A 80 21.07 -17.47 26.22
N ALA A 81 22.19 -16.79 26.44
CA ALA A 81 23.15 -16.30 25.46
C ALA A 81 24.22 -17.34 25.06
N SER A 82 24.77 -17.22 23.84
CA SER A 82 26.22 -17.29 23.58
C SER A 82 26.56 -17.10 22.08
N SER A 83 27.38 -16.08 21.82
CA SER A 83 28.40 -16.02 20.76
C SER A 83 29.77 -16.23 21.46
N PRO A 84 30.95 -16.34 20.80
CA PRO A 84 31.29 -15.96 19.41
C PRO A 84 32.31 -16.88 18.69
N SER A 85 32.59 -16.62 17.40
CA SER A 85 33.98 -16.41 16.90
C SER A 85 34.04 -16.25 15.37
N ALA A 86 34.91 -15.34 14.93
CA ALA A 86 35.12 -14.85 13.58
C ALA A 86 36.14 -15.66 12.75
N SER A 87 36.08 -15.53 11.42
CA SER A 87 37.27 -15.55 10.55
C SER A 87 36.98 -14.89 9.19
N ALA A 88 37.96 -14.11 8.73
CA ALA A 88 37.90 -13.10 7.69
C ALA A 88 38.04 -13.59 6.22
N SER A 89 37.73 -12.66 5.32
CA SER A 89 37.68 -12.66 3.83
C SER A 89 38.99 -13.01 3.09
N PRO A 90 39.01 -12.94 1.75
CA PRO A 90 39.47 -11.68 1.11
C PRO A 90 38.75 -11.25 -0.19
N ALA A 91 39.00 -9.98 -0.50
CA ALA A 91 38.42 -9.05 -1.47
C ALA A 91 38.69 -9.30 -2.98
N GLN A 92 37.87 -8.69 -3.83
CA GLN A 92 38.30 -8.02 -5.08
C GLN A 92 37.54 -6.70 -5.27
N SER A 93 38.24 -5.67 -5.76
CA SER A 93 37.88 -4.25 -5.64
C SER A 93 37.74 -3.51 -6.97
N LYS A 94 36.90 -2.46 -6.91
CA LYS A 94 36.97 -1.13 -7.56
C LYS A 94 36.57 -0.96 -9.02
N ARG A 95 35.54 -0.12 -9.20
CA ARG A 95 35.68 1.10 -10.01
C ARG A 95 35.21 2.30 -9.19
N ALA A 96 36.09 3.28 -9.04
CA ALA A 96 35.85 4.51 -8.33
C ALA A 96 35.19 5.54 -9.26
N SER A 97 34.05 6.07 -8.83
CA SER A 97 33.51 7.36 -9.25
C SER A 97 33.28 8.19 -7.98
N LEU A 98 33.56 9.49 -8.05
CA LEU A 98 33.44 10.43 -6.93
C LEU A 98 32.10 10.29 -6.21
N PRO A 99 32.01 10.39 -4.86
CA PRO A 99 30.75 10.25 -4.18
C PRO A 99 29.91 11.50 -4.47
N ARG A 100 28.97 11.36 -5.42
CA ARG A 100 27.67 12.00 -5.22
C ARG A 100 27.22 11.57 -3.82
N SER A 101 26.65 12.47 -3.03
CA SER A 101 26.08 12.08 -1.74
C SER A 101 24.89 11.14 -2.00
N GLU A 102 25.18 9.87 -2.25
CA GLU A 102 24.23 8.78 -2.43
C GLU A 102 23.64 8.52 -1.04
N THR A 103 22.65 9.31 -0.67
CA THR A 103 21.86 9.07 0.53
C THR A 103 21.15 7.74 0.36
N CYS A 104 21.36 6.82 1.30
CA CYS A 104 20.61 5.56 1.33
C CYS A 104 19.13 5.78 1.72
N PHE A 105 18.77 6.99 2.15
CA PHE A 105 17.40 7.38 2.42
C PHE A 105 16.80 8.19 1.25
N LEU A 106 15.77 7.60 0.63
CA LEU A 106 15.15 8.04 -0.62
C LEU A 106 13.87 8.83 -0.33
N PHE A 107 14.02 10.04 0.20
CA PHE A 107 12.87 10.90 0.50
C PHE A 107 12.36 11.61 -0.75
N ASN A 108 11.13 11.30 -1.15
CA ASN A 108 10.47 11.87 -2.33
C ASN A 108 11.22 11.60 -3.65
N GLU A 109 11.90 10.45 -3.71
CA GLU A 109 12.64 9.97 -4.87
C GLU A 109 11.93 8.75 -5.48
N PRO A 110 12.07 8.49 -6.80
CA PRO A 110 11.52 7.28 -7.41
C PRO A 110 12.26 6.03 -6.90
N LEU A 111 11.60 4.88 -6.93
CA LEU A 111 12.20 3.60 -6.55
C LEU A 111 13.30 3.24 -7.58
N PRO A 112 14.59 3.18 -7.20
CA PRO A 112 15.67 2.92 -8.15
C PRO A 112 15.78 1.43 -8.49
N GLU A 113 15.62 0.56 -7.49
CA GLU A 113 15.79 -0.88 -7.60
C GLU A 113 14.74 -1.63 -6.74
N PRO A 114 14.38 -2.88 -7.09
CA PRO A 114 13.36 -3.64 -6.35
C PRO A 114 13.67 -3.83 -4.86
N ASP A 115 14.95 -3.99 -4.51
CA ASP A 115 15.41 -4.26 -3.14
C ASP A 115 15.27 -3.04 -2.22
N GLU A 116 15.04 -1.85 -2.79
CA GLU A 116 14.77 -0.62 -2.05
C GLU A 116 13.31 -0.52 -1.55
N LEU A 117 12.42 -1.44 -1.97
CA LEU A 117 11.07 -1.53 -1.44
C LEU A 117 11.02 -2.41 -0.18
N TYR A 118 11.10 -1.76 0.98
CA TYR A 118 11.04 -2.41 2.29
C TYR A 118 9.62 -2.83 2.68
N GLY A 119 9.55 -3.96 3.40
CA GLY A 119 8.30 -4.49 3.94
C GLY A 119 7.31 -4.90 2.85
N ARG A 120 6.02 -4.75 3.14
CA ARG A 120 4.89 -4.96 2.23
C ARG A 120 4.90 -6.33 1.55
N LYS A 121 5.44 -7.35 2.21
CA LYS A 121 5.66 -8.69 1.62
C LYS A 121 4.35 -9.27 1.12
N ARG A 122 3.30 -9.20 1.95
CA ARG A 122 1.96 -9.68 1.61
C ARG A 122 1.37 -8.93 0.42
N GLU A 123 1.51 -7.61 0.38
CA GLU A 123 0.96 -6.74 -0.67
C GLU A 123 1.69 -6.98 -2.00
N ARG A 124 3.02 -7.12 -1.97
CA ARG A 124 3.85 -7.50 -3.12
C ARG A 124 3.46 -8.86 -3.68
N ASP A 125 3.39 -9.88 -2.83
CA ASP A 125 3.03 -11.25 -3.21
C ASP A 125 1.61 -11.30 -3.79
N THR A 126 0.68 -10.57 -3.17
CA THR A 126 -0.70 -10.48 -3.65
C THR A 126 -0.75 -9.82 -5.02
N LEU A 127 -0.07 -8.68 -5.21
CA LEU A 127 -0.04 -7.96 -6.47
C LEU A 127 0.56 -8.81 -7.59
N LEU A 128 1.69 -9.47 -7.34
CA LEU A 128 2.37 -10.35 -8.30
C LEU A 128 1.53 -11.57 -8.67
N ASN A 129 1.05 -12.33 -7.67
CA ASN A 129 0.28 -13.54 -7.89
C ASN A 129 -1.05 -13.24 -8.63
N ARG A 130 -1.71 -12.14 -8.29
CA ARG A 130 -2.93 -11.72 -8.99
C ARG A 130 -2.63 -11.32 -10.44
N THR A 131 -1.58 -10.53 -10.66
CA THR A 131 -1.15 -10.15 -12.01
C THR A 131 -0.82 -11.39 -12.84
N TYR A 132 -0.07 -12.34 -12.27
CA TYR A 132 0.26 -13.63 -12.90
C TYR A 132 -0.99 -14.41 -13.33
N ARG A 133 -2.00 -14.45 -12.45
CA ARG A 133 -3.32 -15.09 -12.69
C ARG A 133 -4.25 -14.28 -13.59
N LYS A 134 -3.78 -13.15 -14.14
CA LYS A 134 -4.55 -12.23 -14.99
C LYS A 134 -5.76 -11.61 -14.27
N ALA A 135 -5.62 -11.35 -12.97
CA ALA A 135 -6.65 -10.75 -12.14
C ALA A 135 -6.30 -9.30 -11.79
N SER A 136 -7.28 -8.40 -11.88
CA SER A 136 -7.11 -6.96 -11.65
C SER A 136 -7.02 -6.62 -10.16
N THR A 137 -6.22 -5.63 -9.78
CA THR A 137 -5.97 -5.27 -8.38
C THR A 137 -6.19 -3.78 -8.15
N SER A 138 -6.85 -3.40 -7.05
CA SER A 138 -7.00 -2.00 -6.66
C SER A 138 -6.12 -1.72 -5.46
N VAL A 139 -5.10 -0.89 -5.63
CA VAL A 139 -4.18 -0.47 -4.57
C VAL A 139 -4.69 0.83 -3.97
N VAL A 140 -5.09 0.77 -2.70
CA VAL A 140 -5.74 1.87 -1.99
C VAL A 140 -4.90 2.30 -0.80
N GLY A 141 -4.78 3.59 -0.54
CA GLY A 141 -4.16 4.07 0.69
C GLY A 141 -3.83 5.56 0.67
N PRO A 142 -3.47 6.14 1.83
CA PRO A 142 -3.19 7.57 1.97
C PRO A 142 -2.13 8.11 1.00
N ARG A 143 -2.05 9.44 0.87
CA ARG A 143 -0.96 10.08 0.12
C ARG A 143 0.39 9.65 0.71
N ARG A 144 1.39 9.49 -0.15
CA ARG A 144 2.78 9.16 0.23
C ARG A 144 2.99 7.86 1.00
N ILE A 145 1.99 6.97 1.09
CA ILE A 145 2.13 5.68 1.76
C ILE A 145 3.01 4.67 0.98
N GLY A 146 3.38 4.98 -0.27
CA GLY A 146 4.21 4.10 -1.13
C GLY A 146 3.44 3.31 -2.18
N LYS A 147 2.25 3.77 -2.59
CA LYS A 147 1.45 3.11 -3.65
C LYS A 147 2.18 3.09 -4.99
N THR A 148 2.71 4.23 -5.42
CA THR A 148 3.48 4.34 -6.67
C THR A 148 4.74 3.47 -6.63
N TRP A 149 5.46 3.46 -5.50
CA TRP A 149 6.60 2.55 -5.29
C TRP A 149 6.23 1.06 -5.40
N LEU A 150 5.05 0.65 -4.90
CA LEU A 150 4.58 -0.73 -5.06
C LEU A 150 4.33 -1.11 -6.53
N VAL A 151 3.86 -0.16 -7.33
CA VAL A 151 3.63 -0.35 -8.77
C VAL A 151 4.94 -0.31 -9.55
N ASP A 152 5.85 0.59 -9.22
CA ASP A 152 7.19 0.63 -9.81
C ASP A 152 7.96 -0.64 -9.51
N TYR A 153 7.84 -1.18 -8.28
CA TYR A 153 8.34 -2.51 -7.94
C TYR A 153 7.80 -3.58 -8.90
N LEU A 154 6.48 -3.63 -9.12
CA LEU A 154 5.90 -4.58 -10.07
C LEU A 154 6.49 -4.38 -11.48
N ARG A 155 6.65 -3.15 -11.94
CA ARG A 155 7.21 -2.85 -13.27
C ARG A 155 8.65 -3.33 -13.41
N LEU A 156 9.45 -3.19 -12.34
CA LEU A 156 10.84 -3.63 -12.32
C LEU A 156 10.96 -5.16 -12.30
N VAL A 157 10.12 -5.86 -11.53
CA VAL A 157 10.23 -7.32 -11.36
C VAL A 157 9.43 -8.12 -12.39
N ALA A 158 8.36 -7.57 -12.98
CA ALA A 158 7.45 -8.29 -13.88
C ALA A 158 8.16 -8.97 -15.07
N PRO A 159 9.13 -8.34 -15.78
CA PRO A 159 9.83 -8.98 -16.90
C PRO A 159 10.56 -10.28 -16.49
N HIS A 160 11.05 -10.33 -15.26
CA HIS A 160 11.84 -11.45 -14.73
C HIS A 160 10.99 -12.48 -13.99
N GLU A 161 10.02 -12.04 -13.17
CA GLU A 161 9.21 -12.93 -12.32
C GLU A 161 7.95 -13.44 -13.02
N LEU A 162 7.27 -12.60 -13.80
CA LEU A 162 6.06 -12.98 -14.53
C LEU A 162 6.40 -13.49 -15.95
N GLY A 163 7.52 -13.03 -16.49
CA GLY A 163 8.06 -13.36 -17.79
C GLY A 163 7.72 -12.34 -18.88
N SER A 164 8.46 -12.39 -19.98
CA SER A 164 8.39 -11.43 -21.10
C SER A 164 7.03 -11.35 -21.81
N ARG A 165 6.11 -12.29 -21.54
CA ARG A 165 4.74 -12.25 -22.05
C ARG A 165 3.86 -11.20 -21.38
N PHE A 166 4.27 -10.65 -20.22
CA PHE A 166 3.53 -9.60 -19.53
C PHE A 166 4.05 -8.24 -19.99
N LEU A 167 3.18 -7.48 -20.63
CA LEU A 167 3.48 -6.13 -21.11
C LEU A 167 2.86 -5.12 -20.16
N THR A 168 3.69 -4.51 -19.32
CA THR A 168 3.24 -3.57 -18.28
C THR A 168 3.33 -2.14 -18.78
N GLY A 169 2.17 -1.49 -18.93
CA GLY A 169 2.04 -0.06 -19.18
C GLY A 169 1.71 0.69 -17.89
N TYR A 170 2.18 1.93 -17.77
CA TYR A 170 1.91 2.82 -16.64
C TYR A 170 1.45 4.17 -17.16
N LEU A 171 0.39 4.72 -16.58
CA LEU A 171 -0.06 6.08 -16.83
C LEU A 171 -0.56 6.72 -15.54
N ASP A 172 -0.51 8.05 -15.50
CA ASP A 172 -1.10 8.88 -14.45
C ASP A 172 -2.39 9.51 -15.00
N ALA A 173 -3.53 9.21 -14.36
CA ALA A 173 -4.85 9.65 -14.81
C ALA A 173 -5.09 11.17 -14.61
N THR A 174 -4.21 11.87 -13.90
CA THR A 174 -4.26 13.33 -13.76
C THR A 174 -3.64 14.05 -14.97
N MET A 175 -2.89 13.33 -15.81
CA MET A 175 -2.21 13.90 -16.96
C MET A 175 -3.17 14.58 -17.96
N PRO A 176 -2.74 15.65 -18.65
CA PRO A 176 -3.56 16.33 -19.65
C PRO A 176 -4.07 15.42 -20.77
N SER A 177 -3.31 14.39 -21.16
CA SER A 177 -3.74 13.38 -22.15
C SER A 177 -4.94 12.58 -21.65
N CYS A 178 -5.02 12.30 -20.35
CA CYS A 178 -6.09 11.53 -19.74
C CYS A 178 -7.37 12.34 -19.46
N LYS A 179 -7.48 13.58 -19.94
CA LYS A 179 -8.70 14.39 -19.70
C LYS A 179 -9.92 13.95 -20.49
N THR A 180 -9.72 13.28 -21.63
CA THR A 180 -10.77 12.79 -22.52
C THR A 180 -10.64 11.27 -22.67
N VAL A 181 -11.73 10.57 -23.03
CA VAL A 181 -11.64 9.12 -23.33
C VAL A 181 -10.68 8.90 -24.50
N LYS A 182 -10.70 9.80 -25.48
CA LYS A 182 -9.82 9.72 -26.64
C LYS A 182 -8.34 9.82 -26.27
N GLY A 183 -8.00 10.80 -25.45
CA GLY A 183 -6.62 10.98 -25.02
C GLY A 183 -6.16 9.89 -24.06
N PHE A 184 -7.03 9.45 -23.12
CA PHE A 184 -6.77 8.29 -22.26
C PHE A 184 -6.47 7.03 -23.09
N VAL A 185 -7.30 6.72 -24.09
CA VAL A 185 -7.06 5.57 -24.97
C VAL A 185 -5.76 5.75 -25.76
N GLY A 186 -5.46 6.96 -26.25
CA GLY A 186 -4.19 7.26 -26.92
C GLY A 186 -2.99 6.90 -26.05
N GLU A 187 -3.00 7.35 -24.79
CA GLU A 187 -1.97 7.04 -23.80
C GLU A 187 -1.87 5.53 -23.55
N VAL A 188 -3.00 4.85 -23.35
CA VAL A 188 -3.05 3.38 -23.13
C VAL A 188 -2.44 2.64 -24.31
N LEU A 189 -2.73 3.06 -25.54
CA LEU A 189 -2.15 2.45 -26.73
C LEU A 189 -0.63 2.65 -26.76
N GLU A 190 -0.16 3.85 -26.42
CA GLU A 190 1.27 4.17 -26.39
C GLU A 190 2.03 3.34 -25.34
N VAL A 191 1.57 3.34 -24.08
CA VAL A 191 2.24 2.64 -22.98
C VAL A 191 2.20 1.11 -23.11
N LEU A 192 1.24 0.57 -23.87
CA LEU A 192 1.16 -0.85 -24.23
C LEU A 192 1.78 -1.15 -25.61
N ALA A 193 2.52 -0.21 -26.20
CA ALA A 193 3.16 -0.36 -27.51
C ALA A 193 2.21 -0.85 -28.63
N LEU A 194 0.94 -0.43 -28.57
CA LEU A 194 -0.10 -0.76 -29.53
C LEU A 194 -0.17 0.30 -30.63
N PRO A 195 -0.46 -0.10 -31.89
CA PRO A 195 -0.51 0.84 -33.00
C PRO A 195 -1.72 1.78 -32.88
N ALA A 196 -1.45 3.08 -32.82
CA ALA A 196 -2.46 4.14 -32.83
C ALA A 196 -2.78 4.59 -34.27
N THR A 197 -3.38 3.71 -35.08
CA THR A 197 -3.78 4.06 -36.46
C THR A 197 -5.21 4.59 -36.51
N GLY A 198 -5.41 5.90 -36.39
CA GLY A 198 -6.72 6.56 -36.57
C GLY A 198 -7.29 7.22 -35.31
N ASN A 199 -8.62 7.18 -35.12
CA ASN A 199 -9.28 7.79 -33.97
C ASN A 199 -9.12 6.91 -32.72
N SER A 200 -8.40 7.39 -31.70
CA SER A 200 -8.17 6.66 -30.43
C SER A 200 -9.45 6.52 -29.62
N ASP A 201 -10.23 5.45 -29.82
CA ASP A 201 -11.45 5.15 -29.09
C ASP A 201 -11.40 3.75 -28.46
N LEU A 202 -12.39 3.40 -27.63
CA LEU A 202 -12.43 2.08 -26.97
C LEU A 202 -12.41 0.92 -27.98
N VAL A 203 -12.89 1.13 -29.21
CA VAL A 203 -12.88 0.11 -30.26
C VAL A 203 -11.46 -0.11 -30.79
N MET A 204 -10.63 0.93 -30.89
CA MET A 204 -9.19 0.79 -31.17
C MET A 204 -8.49 0.00 -30.08
N LEU A 205 -8.75 0.34 -28.81
CA LEU A 205 -8.17 -0.38 -27.68
C LEU A 205 -8.55 -1.86 -27.75
N GLU A 206 -9.83 -2.17 -27.98
CA GLU A 206 -10.31 -3.53 -28.16
C GLU A 206 -9.54 -4.29 -29.27
N LYS A 207 -9.37 -3.66 -30.45
CA LYS A 207 -8.61 -4.24 -31.57
C LYS A 207 -7.14 -4.49 -31.21
N GLY A 208 -6.52 -3.55 -30.49
CA GLY A 208 -5.14 -3.69 -30.01
C GLY A 208 -4.98 -4.87 -29.05
N LEU A 209 -5.87 -4.97 -28.05
CA LEU A 209 -5.88 -6.06 -27.08
C LEU A 209 -6.15 -7.43 -27.74
N LYS A 210 -7.00 -7.48 -28.79
CA LYS A 210 -7.21 -8.69 -29.58
C LYS A 210 -5.93 -9.19 -30.26
N LYS A 211 -5.07 -8.28 -30.74
CA LYS A 211 -3.76 -8.63 -31.31
C LYS A 211 -2.82 -9.18 -30.23
N LEU A 212 -2.78 -8.57 -29.04
CA LEU A 212 -1.98 -9.07 -27.92
C LEU A 212 -2.44 -10.47 -27.48
N LYS A 213 -3.75 -10.70 -27.39
CA LYS A 213 -4.31 -12.02 -27.08
C LYS A 213 -3.86 -13.08 -28.09
N THR A 214 -3.85 -12.75 -29.38
CA THR A 214 -3.43 -13.66 -30.46
C THR A 214 -1.94 -13.99 -30.39
N SER A 215 -1.10 -13.05 -29.92
CA SER A 215 0.33 -13.25 -29.69
C SER A 215 0.67 -13.82 -28.31
N ASN A 216 -0.33 -14.23 -27.52
CA ASN A 216 -0.19 -14.70 -26.14
C ASN A 216 0.49 -13.69 -25.19
N THR A 217 0.39 -12.40 -25.51
CA THR A 217 0.85 -11.30 -24.65
C THR A 217 -0.26 -10.90 -23.70
N VAL A 218 0.07 -10.71 -22.43
CA VAL A 218 -0.84 -10.25 -21.37
C VAL A 218 -0.61 -8.76 -21.14
N PRO A 219 -1.54 -7.88 -21.53
CA PRO A 219 -1.44 -6.47 -21.22
C PRO A 219 -1.79 -6.22 -19.75
N VAL A 220 -0.88 -5.57 -19.03
CA VAL A 220 -1.06 -5.10 -17.66
C VAL A 220 -1.04 -3.58 -17.70
N LEU A 221 -2.13 -2.93 -17.30
CA LEU A 221 -2.26 -1.48 -17.29
C LEU A 221 -2.34 -0.97 -15.86
N CYS A 222 -1.31 -0.25 -15.44
CA CYS A 222 -1.26 0.47 -14.18
C CYS A 222 -1.78 1.90 -14.37
N ILE A 223 -2.79 2.29 -13.60
CA ILE A 223 -3.44 3.61 -13.66
C ILE A 223 -3.24 4.28 -12.30
N ASP A 224 -2.29 5.22 -12.23
CA ASP A 224 -2.04 6.02 -11.03
C ASP A 224 -3.03 7.17 -10.91
N GLU A 225 -3.26 7.63 -9.67
CA GLU A 225 -4.20 8.70 -9.31
C GLU A 225 -5.57 8.52 -10.01
N PHE A 226 -6.16 7.33 -9.88
CA PHE A 226 -7.40 6.92 -10.57
C PHE A 226 -8.58 7.87 -10.32
N GLU A 227 -8.56 8.63 -9.23
CA GLU A 227 -9.45 9.76 -8.95
C GLU A 227 -9.58 10.73 -10.12
N GLY A 228 -8.54 10.89 -10.93
CA GLY A 228 -8.54 11.71 -12.13
C GLY A 228 -9.66 11.34 -13.12
N LEU A 229 -10.17 10.10 -13.08
CA LEU A 229 -11.23 9.59 -13.95
C LEU A 229 -12.65 9.67 -13.34
N GLY A 230 -12.78 9.81 -12.02
CA GLY A 230 -14.06 9.63 -11.31
C GLY A 230 -15.06 10.77 -11.42
N ASP A 231 -14.59 12.01 -11.59
CA ASP A 231 -15.41 13.23 -11.47
C ASP A 231 -15.62 13.96 -12.81
N ARG A 232 -15.76 13.20 -13.92
CA ARG A 232 -15.86 13.81 -15.26
C ARG A 232 -17.01 13.25 -16.08
N LYS A 233 -17.74 14.16 -16.74
CA LYS A 233 -18.79 13.83 -17.73
C LYS A 233 -18.31 12.92 -18.87
N GLU A 234 -17.00 12.90 -19.12
CA GLU A 234 -16.39 12.14 -20.19
C GLU A 234 -16.31 10.62 -19.89
N PHE A 235 -16.02 10.24 -18.63
CA PHE A 235 -15.82 8.84 -18.24
C PHE A 235 -17.14 8.25 -17.77
N THR A 236 -17.98 7.89 -18.74
CA THR A 236 -19.35 7.42 -18.51
C THR A 236 -19.42 5.97 -18.05
N LEU A 237 -20.62 5.51 -17.68
CA LEU A 237 -20.92 4.12 -17.38
C LEU A 237 -20.46 3.15 -18.48
N ASP A 238 -20.63 3.52 -19.75
CA ASP A 238 -20.27 2.69 -20.90
C ASP A 238 -18.75 2.54 -21.04
N PHE A 239 -17.98 3.56 -20.66
CA PHE A 239 -16.53 3.46 -20.61
C PHE A 239 -16.07 2.37 -19.63
N PHE A 240 -16.58 2.38 -18.40
CA PHE A 240 -16.22 1.38 -17.39
C PHE A 240 -16.74 -0.02 -17.73
N ARG A 241 -17.93 -0.13 -18.33
CA ARG A 241 -18.43 -1.40 -18.89
C ARG A 241 -17.51 -1.94 -19.99
N GLY A 242 -17.03 -1.05 -20.87
CA GLY A 242 -16.06 -1.40 -21.90
C GLY A 242 -14.74 -1.93 -21.32
N LEU A 243 -14.14 -1.22 -20.36
CA LEU A 243 -12.91 -1.68 -19.68
C LEU A 243 -13.11 -3.05 -19.00
N ARG A 244 -14.24 -3.25 -18.32
CA ARG A 244 -14.60 -4.54 -17.71
C ARG A 244 -14.71 -5.64 -18.75
N ALA A 245 -15.41 -5.38 -19.86
CA ALA A 245 -15.58 -6.34 -20.95
C ALA A 245 -14.21 -6.73 -21.54
N MET A 246 -13.29 -5.77 -21.68
CA MET A 246 -11.94 -6.03 -22.17
C MET A 246 -11.07 -6.84 -21.21
N THR A 247 -11.28 -6.68 -19.89
CA THR A 247 -10.64 -7.52 -18.86
C THR A 247 -11.01 -8.99 -19.05
N HIS A 248 -12.32 -9.29 -19.18
CA HIS A 248 -12.79 -10.67 -19.36
C HIS A 248 -12.56 -11.22 -20.77
N GLY A 249 -12.80 -10.41 -21.80
CA GLY A 249 -12.77 -10.83 -23.21
C GLY A 249 -11.36 -10.96 -23.76
N TYR A 250 -10.44 -10.08 -23.35
CA TYR A 250 -9.10 -9.99 -23.93
C TYR A 250 -7.96 -10.22 -22.93
N GLY A 251 -8.26 -10.44 -21.65
CA GLY A 251 -7.26 -10.71 -20.62
C GLY A 251 -6.43 -9.50 -20.23
N LEU A 252 -7.00 -8.29 -20.39
CA LEU A 252 -6.43 -7.05 -19.86
C LEU A 252 -6.43 -7.11 -18.33
N VAL A 253 -5.27 -6.91 -17.73
CA VAL A 253 -5.13 -6.80 -16.28
C VAL A 253 -5.08 -5.33 -15.91
N LEU A 254 -5.95 -4.91 -15.00
CA LEU A 254 -5.99 -3.52 -14.53
C LEU A 254 -5.43 -3.43 -13.12
N ILE A 255 -4.51 -2.51 -12.90
CA ILE A 255 -3.99 -2.15 -11.58
C ILE A 255 -4.31 -0.70 -11.36
N THR A 256 -5.28 -0.41 -10.48
CA THR A 256 -5.67 0.97 -10.18
C THR A 256 -5.03 1.41 -8.88
N ILE A 257 -4.57 2.66 -8.83
CA ILE A 257 -4.00 3.25 -7.64
C ILE A 257 -4.85 4.45 -7.26
N SER A 258 -5.31 4.46 -6.02
CA SER A 258 -6.16 5.53 -5.52
C SER A 258 -5.94 5.79 -4.03
N ARG A 259 -6.28 6.99 -3.60
CA ARG A 259 -6.36 7.38 -2.19
C ARG A 259 -7.51 6.70 -1.47
N GLN A 260 -8.64 6.54 -2.15
CA GLN A 260 -9.86 5.95 -1.60
C GLN A 260 -10.30 4.71 -2.39
N PRO A 261 -11.09 3.82 -1.78
CA PRO A 261 -11.72 2.70 -2.51
C PRO A 261 -12.47 3.19 -3.75
N LEU A 262 -12.39 2.43 -4.85
CA LEU A 262 -12.96 2.84 -6.14
C LEU A 262 -14.47 3.17 -6.08
N SER A 263 -15.20 2.55 -5.14
CA SER A 263 -16.62 2.82 -4.88
C SER A 263 -16.89 4.24 -4.38
N LEU A 264 -15.90 4.91 -3.77
CA LEU A 264 -15.99 6.30 -3.35
C LEU A 264 -15.42 7.27 -4.39
N VAL A 265 -14.54 6.76 -5.25
CA VAL A 265 -13.86 7.56 -6.28
C VAL A 265 -14.76 7.85 -7.47
N VAL A 266 -15.55 6.85 -7.88
CA VAL A 266 -16.44 6.98 -9.04
C VAL A 266 -17.87 7.17 -8.56
N GLY A 267 -18.63 8.03 -9.24
CA GLY A 267 -20.01 8.34 -8.86
C GLY A 267 -20.93 7.11 -8.78
N LYS A 268 -21.94 7.17 -7.90
CA LYS A 268 -22.90 6.08 -7.65
C LYS A 268 -23.56 5.52 -8.91
N ASP A 269 -23.76 6.35 -9.93
CA ASP A 269 -24.36 5.94 -11.21
C ASP A 269 -23.52 4.87 -11.94
N VAL A 270 -22.22 4.81 -11.67
CA VAL A 270 -21.27 3.86 -12.27
C VAL A 270 -21.18 2.55 -11.50
N GLU A 271 -21.70 2.45 -10.27
CA GLU A 271 -21.72 1.21 -9.48
C GLU A 271 -22.42 0.07 -10.24
N THR A 272 -23.41 0.39 -11.06
CA THR A 272 -24.14 -0.58 -11.91
C THR A 272 -23.31 -1.18 -13.05
N SER A 273 -22.10 -0.67 -13.32
CA SER A 273 -21.19 -1.25 -14.31
C SER A 273 -20.66 -2.63 -13.89
N GLY A 274 -20.63 -2.89 -12.58
CA GLY A 274 -19.90 -3.99 -11.97
C GLY A 274 -18.41 -4.01 -12.30
N PHE A 275 -17.85 -2.88 -12.78
CA PHE A 275 -16.42 -2.71 -13.04
C PHE A 275 -15.62 -2.98 -11.77
N PHE A 276 -16.08 -2.51 -10.61
CA PHE A 276 -15.40 -2.70 -9.33
C PHE A 276 -15.32 -4.18 -8.89
N ASN A 277 -16.25 -5.02 -9.34
CA ASN A 277 -16.33 -6.43 -8.94
C ASN A 277 -15.17 -7.28 -9.51
N ILE A 278 -14.40 -6.75 -10.46
CA ILE A 278 -13.24 -7.46 -11.02
C ILE A 278 -11.97 -7.27 -10.20
N PHE A 279 -11.97 -6.32 -9.25
CA PHE A 279 -10.82 -5.96 -8.45
C PHE A 279 -10.86 -6.64 -7.08
N GLU A 280 -9.70 -7.10 -6.62
CA GLU A 280 -9.46 -7.26 -5.19
C GLU A 280 -8.73 -6.02 -4.69
N GLN A 281 -9.14 -5.51 -3.53
CA GLN A 281 -8.52 -4.34 -2.93
C GLN A 281 -7.34 -4.75 -2.05
N VAL A 282 -6.18 -4.14 -2.32
CA VAL A 282 -4.99 -4.17 -1.47
C VAL A 282 -4.87 -2.80 -0.82
N THR A 283 -5.06 -2.73 0.49
CA THR A 283 -4.92 -1.48 1.26
C THR A 283 -3.51 -1.35 1.80
N LEU A 284 -2.84 -0.23 1.52
CA LEU A 284 -1.54 0.08 2.10
C LEU A 284 -1.71 0.87 3.39
N GLU A 285 -1.14 0.31 4.46
CA GLU A 285 -1.04 0.93 5.78
C GLU A 285 0.41 1.38 6.05
N PRO A 286 0.65 2.17 7.11
CA PRO A 286 2.00 2.43 7.63
C PRO A 286 2.73 1.12 7.95
N PHE A 287 4.06 1.18 8.09
CA PHE A 287 4.81 -0.02 8.44
C PHE A 287 4.36 -0.56 9.79
N THR A 288 4.21 -1.88 9.83
CA THR A 288 4.18 -2.63 11.08
C THR A 288 5.50 -2.45 11.83
N TYR A 289 5.50 -2.76 13.13
CA TYR A 289 6.72 -2.73 13.92
C TYR A 289 7.85 -3.58 13.32
N GLU A 290 7.52 -4.77 12.80
CA GLU A 290 8.49 -5.67 12.17
C GLU A 290 9.09 -5.06 10.90
N GLU A 291 8.26 -4.48 10.03
CA GLU A 291 8.74 -3.81 8.81
C GLU A 291 9.57 -2.56 9.11
N ALA A 292 9.16 -1.78 10.11
CA ALA A 292 9.92 -0.62 10.57
C ALA A 292 11.26 -1.05 11.18
N ALA A 293 11.30 -2.15 11.93
CA ALA A 293 12.52 -2.69 12.50
C ALA A 293 13.50 -3.15 11.41
N ASP A 294 13.02 -3.91 10.43
CA ASP A 294 13.81 -4.35 9.28
C ASP A 294 14.37 -3.13 8.52
N PHE A 295 13.52 -2.14 8.21
CA PHE A 295 13.93 -0.90 7.55
C PHE A 295 15.00 -0.15 8.33
N ILE A 296 14.74 0.14 9.61
CA ILE A 296 15.65 0.92 10.46
C ILE A 296 16.97 0.18 10.59
N GLN A 297 16.95 -1.15 10.79
CA GLN A 297 18.17 -1.93 10.95
C GLN A 297 19.04 -1.90 9.69
N GLU A 298 18.46 -2.17 8.51
CA GLU A 298 19.22 -2.22 7.26
C GLU A 298 19.71 -0.83 6.83
N LYS A 299 18.85 0.18 6.86
CA LYS A 299 19.23 1.55 6.49
C LYS A 299 20.23 2.17 7.46
N SER A 300 20.11 1.89 8.74
CA SER A 300 21.12 2.32 9.72
C SER A 300 22.48 1.70 9.44
N LYS A 301 22.54 0.41 9.06
CA LYS A 301 23.79 -0.23 8.65
C LYS A 301 24.38 0.42 7.40
N GLN A 302 23.56 0.68 6.38
CA GLN A 302 23.99 1.33 5.13
C GLN A 302 24.54 2.75 5.39
N ALA A 303 23.88 3.51 6.27
CA ALA A 303 24.29 4.86 6.65
C ALA A 303 25.45 4.91 7.67
N ASN A 304 25.88 3.76 8.19
CA ASN A 304 26.80 3.64 9.33
C ASN A 304 26.31 4.42 10.56
N PHE A 305 25.03 4.32 10.91
CA PHE A 305 24.43 4.98 12.06
C PHE A 305 24.85 4.32 13.39
N THR A 306 25.04 5.17 14.40
CA THR A 306 25.21 4.83 15.80
C THR A 306 23.89 4.37 16.41
N GLU A 307 23.95 3.69 17.56
CA GLU A 307 22.75 3.25 18.27
C GLU A 307 21.82 4.41 18.65
N GLN A 308 22.38 5.58 18.97
CA GLN A 308 21.61 6.79 19.24
C GLN A 308 20.86 7.29 17.99
N GLU A 309 21.50 7.26 16.82
CA GLU A 309 20.84 7.61 15.55
C GLU A 309 19.73 6.61 15.19
N CYS A 310 19.92 5.32 15.46
CA CYS A 310 18.88 4.31 15.30
C CYS A 310 17.68 4.58 16.23
N GLN A 311 17.92 4.97 17.48
CA GLN A 311 16.86 5.36 18.41
C GLN A 311 16.12 6.62 17.95
N CYS A 312 16.82 7.57 17.33
CA CYS A 312 16.20 8.74 16.72
C CYS A 312 15.28 8.37 15.56
N LEU A 313 15.66 7.40 14.70
CA LEU A 313 14.77 6.88 13.66
C LEU A 313 13.47 6.31 14.23
N TRP A 314 13.56 5.52 15.31
CA TRP A 314 12.37 5.00 15.99
C TRP A 314 11.49 6.11 16.54
N LYS A 315 12.09 7.05 17.27
CA LYS A 315 11.37 8.12 17.97
C LYS A 315 10.72 9.12 17.02
N TYR A 316 11.47 9.60 16.03
CA TYR A 316 11.02 10.67 15.14
C TYR A 316 10.32 10.12 13.89
N GLY A 317 10.55 8.86 13.53
CA GLY A 317 9.86 8.17 12.45
C GLY A 317 8.43 7.75 12.78
N GLU A 318 8.09 7.68 14.07
CA GLU A 318 6.73 7.43 14.55
C GLU A 318 5.87 8.68 14.33
N GLU A 319 4.75 8.54 13.62
CA GLU A 319 3.79 9.64 13.40
C GLU A 319 2.69 9.63 14.46
N SER A 320 2.20 8.45 14.81
CA SER A 320 1.20 8.22 15.84
C SER A 320 1.48 6.89 16.55
N GLU A 321 0.89 6.64 17.72
CA GLU A 321 1.21 5.45 18.55
C GLU A 321 1.21 4.14 17.72
N GLN A 322 2.41 3.59 17.50
CA GLN A 322 2.71 2.39 16.73
C GLN A 322 2.51 2.49 15.21
N GLU A 323 2.65 3.68 14.62
CA GLU A 323 2.58 3.89 13.17
C GLU A 323 3.89 4.51 12.63
N TRP A 324 4.56 3.81 11.72
CA TRP A 324 5.78 4.28 11.06
C TRP A 324 5.58 4.40 9.54
N PRO A 325 5.15 5.57 9.04
CA PRO A 325 5.09 5.82 7.62
C PRO A 325 6.48 5.71 6.98
N ALA A 326 6.60 4.92 5.92
CA ALA A 326 7.87 4.72 5.22
C ALA A 326 8.51 6.05 4.80
N LEU A 327 7.73 6.99 4.27
CA LEU A 327 8.24 8.31 3.86
C LEU A 327 8.82 9.11 5.05
N ARG A 328 8.19 9.03 6.23
CA ARG A 328 8.66 9.73 7.43
C ARG A 328 9.99 9.16 7.90
N LEU A 329 10.12 7.83 7.93
CA LEU A 329 11.39 7.16 8.23
C LEU A 329 12.50 7.54 7.24
N GLN A 330 12.18 7.62 5.95
CA GLN A 330 13.12 8.11 4.93
C GLN A 330 13.56 9.55 5.20
N LEU A 331 12.62 10.45 5.54
CA LEU A 331 12.92 11.85 5.86
C LEU A 331 13.84 11.98 7.07
N VAL A 332 13.52 11.30 8.17
CA VAL A 332 14.32 11.33 9.40
C VAL A 332 15.74 10.84 9.12
N GLY A 333 15.88 9.72 8.40
CA GLY A 333 17.19 9.20 8.05
C GLY A 333 18.01 10.14 7.18
N LYS A 334 17.38 10.77 6.17
CA LYS A 334 18.01 11.78 5.33
C LYS A 334 18.49 12.98 6.14
N MET A 335 17.63 13.54 6.99
CA MET A 335 17.98 14.68 7.86
C MET A 335 19.12 14.32 8.82
N LEU A 336 19.11 13.12 9.40
CA LEU A 336 20.20 12.64 10.23
C LEU A 336 21.51 12.55 9.45
N MET A 337 21.51 12.04 8.20
CA MET A 337 22.72 11.98 7.38
C MET A 337 23.26 13.37 7.03
N GLU A 338 22.40 14.29 6.62
CA GLU A 338 22.78 15.65 6.20
C GLU A 338 23.38 16.46 7.36
N GLU A 339 22.91 16.24 8.58
CA GLU A 339 23.34 16.98 9.77
C GLU A 339 24.47 16.28 10.55
N ARG A 340 25.04 15.21 9.98
CA ARG A 340 26.17 14.49 10.58
C ARG A 340 27.35 15.44 10.78
N GLY A 341 27.76 15.64 12.03
CA GLY A 341 28.85 16.55 12.41
C GLY A 341 28.43 17.99 12.76
N LEU A 342 27.17 18.37 12.49
CA LEU A 342 26.59 19.67 12.89
C LEU A 342 25.71 19.57 14.14
N ARG A 343 25.60 18.36 14.72
CA ARG A 343 24.73 18.08 15.85
C ARG A 343 25.29 18.68 17.13
N GLY A 344 24.44 19.41 17.84
CA GLY A 344 24.69 19.73 19.25
C GLY A 344 23.94 18.73 20.13
N ASP A 345 24.57 18.22 21.18
CA ASP A 345 23.95 17.31 22.17
C ASP A 345 22.85 17.97 23.04
N GLY A 346 22.44 19.19 22.71
CA GLY A 346 21.48 19.96 23.49
C GLY A 346 20.03 19.68 23.11
N ALA A 347 19.13 19.68 24.11
CA ALA A 347 17.68 19.58 23.91
C ALA A 347 17.11 20.58 22.88
N LYS A 348 17.72 21.77 22.77
CA LYS A 348 17.35 22.79 21.77
C LYS A 348 17.57 22.35 20.33
N TYR A 349 18.60 21.55 20.05
CA TYR A 349 18.85 21.02 18.71
C TYR A 349 17.73 20.05 18.32
N TRP A 350 17.40 19.10 19.20
CA TRP A 350 16.36 18.11 18.95
C TRP A 350 14.95 18.71 18.83
N GLN A 351 14.65 19.77 19.59
CA GLN A 351 13.41 20.54 19.39
C GLN A 351 13.34 21.19 17.99
N ARG A 352 14.45 21.78 17.52
CA ARG A 352 14.51 22.36 16.16
C ARG A 352 14.50 21.29 15.07
N PHE A 353 15.08 20.13 15.33
CA PHE A 353 15.04 18.97 14.43
C PHE A 353 13.59 18.51 14.23
N GLU A 354 12.87 18.29 15.33
CA GLU A 354 11.47 17.86 15.31
C GLU A 354 10.56 18.89 14.64
N GLN A 355 10.75 20.18 14.92
CA GLN A 355 9.97 21.24 14.26
C GLN A 355 10.16 21.24 12.74
N ARG A 356 11.41 21.13 12.25
CA ARG A 356 11.71 21.06 10.81
C ARG A 356 11.19 19.77 10.17
N LEU A 357 11.32 18.65 10.88
CA LEU A 357 10.77 17.37 10.42
C LEU A 357 9.26 17.49 10.19
N GLU A 358 8.54 18.05 11.18
CA GLU A 358 7.09 18.26 11.08
C GLU A 358 6.70 19.22 9.95
N GLU A 359 7.47 20.30 9.76
CA GLU A 359 7.26 21.26 8.68
C GLU A 359 7.41 20.59 7.30
N ILE A 360 8.55 19.94 7.05
CA ILE A 360 8.84 19.28 5.77
C ILE A 360 7.87 18.12 5.53
N TYR A 361 7.57 17.31 6.55
CA TYR A 361 6.67 16.16 6.41
C TYR A 361 5.25 16.62 6.09
N LYS A 362 4.76 17.68 6.74
CA LYS A 362 3.40 18.20 6.50
C LYS A 362 3.23 18.78 5.10
N GLU A 363 4.22 19.51 4.59
CA GLU A 363 4.19 20.06 3.23
C GLU A 363 4.07 18.99 2.14
N VAL A 364 4.51 17.76 2.41
CA VAL A 364 4.58 16.69 1.41
C VAL A 364 3.41 15.72 1.50
N VAL A 365 2.82 15.57 2.70
CA VAL A 365 1.74 14.59 2.97
C VAL A 365 0.35 15.22 2.87
N PHE A 366 0.18 16.48 3.27
CA PHE A 366 -1.09 17.20 3.23
C PHE A 366 -1.17 18.08 1.98
#